data_AF-X1SDZ0-F1
#
_entry.id   AF-X1SDZ0-F1
#
_cell.length_a   1.000
_cell.length_b   1.000
_cell.length_c   1.000
_cell.angle_alpha   90.00
_cell.angle_beta   90.00
_cell.angle_gamma   90.00
#
_symmetry.space_group_name_H-M   'P 1'
#
loop_
_entity.id
_entity.type
_entity.pdbx_description
1 polymer ?
#
loop_
_entity_poly.entity_id
_entity_poly.type
_entity_poly.pdbx_seq_one_letter_code
_entity_poly.pdbx_strand_id
1 'polypeptide(L)'
;MHKTLTVLKHELRQTLKRRSFILVTLSIPLLLVVGYGIYQGVQHWTKPSEPEQRTIGYVDDAGTFEDHVSQGSVSFVSYPTEQEAKEALLADVVGEY
;
A
#
# COMPACT_ATOMS: atom_id res chain seq x y z
N MET A 1 -26.44 28.16 41.10
CA MET A 1 -25.98 27.35 39.95
C MET A 1 -26.03 28.07 38.60
N HIS A 2 -26.90 29.08 38.41
CA HIS A 2 -26.94 29.85 37.14
C HIS A 2 -25.68 30.68 36.86
N LYS A 3 -25.13 31.33 37.90
CA LYS A 3 -23.94 32.21 37.78
C LYS A 3 -22.70 31.45 37.31
N THR A 4 -22.45 30.24 37.82
CA THR A 4 -21.33 29.39 37.40
C THR A 4 -21.41 29.03 35.92
N LEU A 5 -22.62 28.75 35.42
CA LEU A 5 -22.85 28.40 34.02
C LEU A 5 -22.64 29.61 33.09
N THR A 6 -23.03 30.81 33.54
CA THR A 6 -22.75 32.07 32.83
C THR A 6 -21.26 32.36 32.74
N VAL A 7 -20.52 32.19 33.83
CA VAL A 7 -19.05 32.39 33.87
C VAL A 7 -18.37 31.38 32.94
N LEU A 8 -18.73 30.10 33.03
CA LEU A 8 -18.18 29.06 32.16
C LEU A 8 -18.38 29.38 30.68
N LYS A 9 -19.61 29.80 30.29
CA LYS A 9 -19.92 30.17 28.91
C LYS A 9 -19.08 31.36 28.43
N HIS A 10 -18.82 32.33 29.30
CA HIS A 10 -18.01 33.49 28.98
C HIS A 10 -16.54 33.09 28.73
N GLU A 11 -15.95 32.36 29.67
CA GLU A 11 -14.55 31.90 29.58
C GLU A 11 -14.32 30.96 28.40
N LEU A 12 -15.26 30.06 28.14
CA LEU A 12 -15.19 29.17 26.98
C LEU A 12 -15.20 29.97 25.67
N ARG A 13 -16.13 30.94 25.52
CA ARG A 13 -16.18 31.81 24.33
C ARG A 13 -14.90 32.60 24.14
N GLN A 14 -14.31 33.10 25.22
CA GLN A 14 -13.05 33.85 25.18
C GLN A 14 -11.88 32.96 24.78
N THR A 15 -11.83 31.74 25.32
CA THR A 15 -10.81 30.74 25.00
C THR A 15 -10.89 30.30 23.54
N LEU A 16 -12.09 29.99 23.04
CA LEU A 16 -12.30 29.59 21.64
C LEU A 16 -11.93 30.69 20.63
N LYS A 17 -12.03 31.96 21.01
CA LYS A 17 -11.61 33.10 20.16
C LYS A 17 -10.11 33.40 20.24
N ARG A 18 -9.39 32.78 21.18
CA ARG A 18 -7.96 33.04 21.36
C ARG A 18 -7.18 32.44 20.22
N ARG A 19 -6.40 33.27 19.51
CA ARG A 19 -5.58 32.83 18.35
C ARG A 19 -4.70 31.63 18.68
N SER A 20 -4.06 31.60 19.86
CA SER A 20 -3.22 30.47 20.26
C SER A 20 -4.00 29.16 20.42
N PHE A 21 -5.23 29.22 20.94
CA PHE A 21 -6.08 28.04 21.05
C PHE A 21 -6.44 27.52 19.65
N ILE A 22 -6.89 28.42 18.76
CA ILE A 22 -7.22 28.08 17.37
C ILE A 22 -6.02 27.43 16.67
N LEU A 23 -4.83 28.02 16.77
CA LEU A 23 -3.62 27.50 16.11
C LEU A 23 -3.24 26.10 16.59
N VAL A 24 -3.26 25.84 17.90
CA VAL A 24 -2.89 24.53 18.46
C VAL A 24 -3.98 23.49 18.17
N THR A 25 -5.25 23.87 18.27
CA THR A 25 -6.36 22.94 18.01
C THR A 25 -6.46 22.57 16.53
N LEU A 26 -6.18 23.50 15.60
CA LEU A 26 -6.23 23.23 14.17
C LEU A 26 -4.95 22.64 13.59
N SER A 27 -3.78 22.81 14.22
CA SER A 27 -2.52 22.34 13.66
C SER A 27 -2.50 20.83 13.44
N ILE A 28 -2.92 20.03 14.42
CA ILE A 28 -2.92 18.56 14.30
C ILE A 28 -3.90 18.08 13.22
N PRO A 29 -5.19 18.46 13.23
CA PRO A 29 -6.11 18.08 12.16
C PRO A 29 -5.63 18.53 10.77
N LEU A 30 -5.05 19.74 10.67
CA LEU A 30 -4.53 20.25 9.42
C LEU A 30 -3.35 19.41 8.91
N LEU A 31 -2.42 19.05 9.79
CA LEU A 31 -1.29 18.18 9.44
C LEU A 31 -1.76 16.80 8.98
N LEU A 32 -2.81 16.24 9.60
CA LEU A 32 -3.40 14.97 9.16
C LEU A 32 -3.99 15.06 7.75
N VAL A 33 -4.74 16.14 7.46
CA VAL A 33 -5.31 16.36 6.12
C VAL A 33 -4.21 16.51 5.08
N VAL A 34 -3.17 17.29 5.38
CA VAL A 34 -2.02 17.49 4.48
C VAL A 34 -1.28 16.16 4.26
N GLY A 35 -0.97 15.42 5.32
CA GLY A 35 -0.28 14.14 5.23
C GLY A 35 -1.07 13.10 4.44
N TYR A 36 -2.39 13.04 4.66
CA TYR A 36 -3.28 12.16 3.89
C TYR A 36 -3.34 12.56 2.42
N GLY A 37 -3.40 13.86 2.13
CA GLY A 37 -3.36 14.37 0.75
C GLY A 37 -2.08 13.99 0.02
N ILE A 38 -0.92 14.12 0.68
CA ILE A 38 0.38 13.69 0.13
C ILE A 38 0.38 12.18 -0.10
N TYR A 39 -0.06 11.39 0.89
CA TYR A 39 -0.13 9.93 0.77
C TYR A 39 -0.97 9.49 -0.44
N GLN A 40 -2.17 10.05 -0.58
CA GLN A 40 -3.05 9.75 -1.71
C GLN A 40 -2.44 10.22 -3.04
N GLY A 41 -1.81 11.40 -3.06
CA GLY A 41 -1.13 11.92 -4.24
C GLY A 41 0.00 11.00 -4.71
N VAL A 42 0.84 10.52 -3.79
CA VAL A 42 1.89 9.54 -4.10
C VAL A 42 1.27 8.25 -4.62
N GLN A 43 0.30 7.66 -3.91
CA GLN A 43 -0.37 6.41 -4.32
C GLN A 43 -1.06 6.50 -5.69
N HIS A 44 -1.60 7.67 -6.07
CA HIS A 44 -2.22 7.83 -7.37
C HIS A 44 -1.20 8.05 -8.49
N TRP A 45 -0.09 8.73 -8.18
CA TRP A 45 0.95 9.02 -9.15
C TRP A 45 1.83 7.80 -9.42
N THR A 46 2.18 7.07 -8.36
CA THR A 46 2.68 5.72 -8.44
C THR A 46 1.48 4.80 -8.54
N LYS A 47 0.87 4.65 -9.73
CA LYS A 47 0.12 3.40 -9.97
C LYS A 47 1.07 2.29 -9.54
N PRO A 48 0.76 1.49 -8.49
CA PRO A 48 1.48 0.25 -8.33
C PRO A 48 1.26 -0.42 -9.68
N SER A 49 2.32 -0.61 -10.48
CA SER A 49 2.20 -1.49 -11.63
C SER A 49 1.50 -2.73 -11.10
N GLU A 50 0.39 -3.14 -11.73
CA GLU A 50 -0.21 -4.42 -11.38
C GLU A 50 0.94 -5.41 -11.25
N PRO A 51 1.01 -6.17 -10.14
CA PRO A 51 2.18 -6.99 -9.87
C PRO A 51 2.46 -7.78 -11.13
N GLU A 52 3.59 -7.45 -11.76
CA GLU A 52 3.91 -7.87 -13.11
C GLU A 52 3.74 -9.38 -13.14
N GLN A 53 2.92 -9.88 -14.07
CA GLN A 53 2.56 -11.30 -14.07
C GLN A 53 3.84 -12.09 -14.34
N ARG A 54 4.45 -12.64 -13.29
CA ARG A 54 5.76 -13.28 -13.36
C ARG A 54 5.58 -14.73 -13.73
N THR A 55 6.11 -15.10 -14.88
CA THR A 55 6.18 -16.49 -15.29
C THR A 55 7.53 -17.05 -14.85
N ILE A 56 7.51 -18.09 -14.02
CA ILE A 56 8.70 -18.78 -13.51
C ILE A 56 8.71 -20.20 -14.08
N GLY A 57 9.78 -20.57 -14.77
CA GLY A 57 10.01 -21.95 -15.18
C GLY A 57 10.43 -22.82 -14.01
N TYR A 58 10.08 -24.10 -14.00
CA TYR A 58 10.63 -25.08 -13.06
C TYR A 58 10.78 -26.45 -13.73
N VAL A 59 11.67 -27.28 -13.19
CA VAL A 59 11.80 -28.69 -13.56
C VAL A 59 11.46 -29.51 -12.31
N ASP A 60 10.54 -30.45 -12.44
CA ASP A 60 10.12 -31.32 -11.35
C ASP A 60 10.58 -32.75 -11.57
N ASP A 61 11.75 -33.07 -11.02
CA ASP A 61 12.31 -34.42 -11.05
C ASP A 61 11.54 -35.40 -10.14
N ALA A 62 10.78 -34.89 -9.17
CA ALA A 62 10.03 -35.71 -8.22
C ALA A 62 8.64 -36.10 -8.76
N GLY A 63 8.11 -35.35 -9.74
CA GLY A 63 6.78 -35.57 -10.35
C GLY A 63 5.63 -35.37 -9.37
N THR A 64 5.79 -34.46 -8.40
CA THR A 64 4.80 -34.21 -7.34
C THR A 64 4.22 -32.80 -7.37
N PHE A 65 4.75 -31.93 -8.23
CA PHE A 65 4.38 -30.53 -8.32
C PHE A 65 3.38 -30.31 -9.46
N GLU A 66 2.15 -30.77 -9.24
CA GLU A 66 1.01 -30.61 -10.15
C GLU A 66 0.02 -29.52 -9.67
N ASP A 67 -0.02 -29.25 -8.36
CA ASP A 67 -0.89 -28.25 -7.74
C ASP A 67 -0.20 -26.90 -7.54
N HIS A 68 -0.98 -25.82 -7.37
CA HIS A 68 -0.47 -24.47 -7.06
C HIS A 68 0.44 -23.82 -8.13
N VAL A 69 0.29 -24.23 -9.39
CA VAL A 69 1.01 -23.64 -10.55
C VAL A 69 0.62 -22.20 -10.87
N SER A 70 -0.39 -21.63 -10.20
CA SER A 70 -0.72 -20.21 -10.27
C SER A 70 -1.03 -19.68 -8.87
N GLN A 71 -0.28 -18.66 -8.46
CA GLN A 71 -0.37 -18.06 -7.13
C GLN A 71 -0.28 -16.53 -7.23
N GLY A 72 -1.42 -15.86 -7.10
CA GLY A 72 -1.50 -14.40 -7.18
C GLY A 72 -1.03 -13.90 -8.55
N SER A 73 0.10 -13.18 -8.58
CA SER A 73 0.73 -12.66 -9.80
C SER A 73 1.82 -13.56 -10.37
N VAL A 74 2.02 -14.76 -9.82
CA VAL A 74 3.07 -15.70 -10.25
C VAL A 74 2.43 -16.91 -10.92
N SER A 75 2.96 -17.28 -12.08
CA SER A 75 2.59 -18.49 -12.82
C SER A 75 3.82 -19.37 -13.00
N PHE A 76 3.70 -20.65 -12.65
CA PHE A 76 4.76 -21.64 -12.80
C PHE A 76 4.56 -22.44 -14.08
N VAL A 77 5.63 -22.62 -14.85
CA VAL A 77 5.63 -23.39 -16.09
C VAL A 77 6.59 -24.57 -15.95
N SER A 78 6.06 -25.78 -16.06
CA SER A 78 6.85 -27.00 -15.96
C SER A 78 7.64 -27.24 -17.25
N TYR A 79 8.91 -27.58 -17.09
CA TYR A 79 9.80 -28.01 -18.16
C TYR A 79 10.30 -29.44 -17.91
N PRO A 80 10.43 -30.27 -18.95
CA PRO A 80 10.94 -31.64 -18.84
C PRO A 80 12.42 -31.73 -18.44
N THR A 81 13.24 -30.74 -18.81
CA THR A 81 14.69 -30.75 -18.58
C THR A 81 15.21 -29.36 -18.22
N GLU A 82 16.34 -29.31 -17.50
CA GLU A 82 16.96 -28.02 -17.18
C GLU A 82 17.38 -27.23 -18.43
N GLN A 83 17.71 -27.94 -19.50
CA GLN A 83 18.15 -27.33 -20.74
C GLN A 83 17.00 -26.56 -21.39
N GLU A 84 15.80 -27.16 -21.46
CA GLU A 84 14.62 -26.52 -22.04
C GLU A 84 14.18 -25.30 -21.23
N ALA A 85 14.28 -25.37 -19.91
CA ALA A 85 13.92 -24.24 -19.06
C ALA A 85 14.93 -23.08 -19.15
N LYS A 86 16.23 -23.38 -19.27
CA LYS A 86 17.27 -22.37 -19.56
C LYS A 86 17.06 -21.74 -20.93
N GLU A 87 16.69 -22.52 -21.94
CA GLU A 87 16.36 -22.01 -23.27
C GLU A 87 15.15 -21.07 -23.23
N ALA A 88 14.11 -21.42 -22.46
CA ALA A 88 12.95 -20.56 -22.25
C ALA A 88 13.30 -19.25 -21.52
N LEU A 89 14.19 -19.29 -20.53
CA LEU A 89 14.69 -18.11 -19.84
C LEU A 89 15.48 -17.21 -20.81
N LEU A 90 16.37 -17.79 -21.61
CA LEU A 90 17.17 -17.05 -22.60
C LEU A 90 16.32 -16.47 -23.73
N ALA A 91 15.18 -17.10 -24.05
CA ALA A 91 14.20 -16.64 -25.02
C ALA A 91 13.20 -15.62 -24.45
N ASP A 92 13.34 -15.23 -23.18
CA ASP A 92 12.45 -14.28 -22.46
C ASP A 92 10.98 -14.76 -22.40
N VAL A 93 10.78 -16.08 -22.48
CA VAL A 93 9.46 -16.74 -22.34
C VAL A 93 9.07 -16.84 -20.87
N VAL A 94 10.06 -17.00 -19.99
CA VAL A 94 9.94 -16.95 -18.53
C VAL A 94 10.93 -15.94 -17.97
N GLY A 95 10.59 -15.29 -16.86
CA GLY A 95 11.45 -14.29 -16.24
C GLY A 95 12.53 -14.91 -15.32
N GLU A 96 12.29 -16.12 -14.82
CA GLU A 96 13.15 -16.83 -13.87
C GLU A 96 13.07 -18.36 -14.12
N TYR A 97 14.16 -19.11 -13.83
CA TYR A 97 14.23 -20.57 -13.84
C TYR A 97 15.23 -21.06 -12.77
#